data_AF-A0A8T7HGJ1-F1
#
_entry.id   AF-A0A8T7HGJ1-F1
#
_cell.length_a   1.000
_cell.length_b   1.000
_cell.length_c   1.000
_cell.angle_alpha   90.00
_cell.angle_beta   90.00
_cell.angle_gamma   90.00
#
_symmetry.space_group_name_H-M   'P 1'
#
loop_
_entity.id
_entity.type
_entity.pdbx_description
1 polymer ?
#
loop_
_entity_poly.entity_id
_entity_poly.type
_entity_poly.pdbx_seq_one_letter_code
_entity_poly.pdbx_strand_id
1 'polypeptide(L)'
;MSTSANSILLQVVLLTVAILTSSFVVLNYPEPKPPEPELLPMHTITIETWTHDKNIGERYVTTPTSGINIVFYFWNDIGATDSIAVTGTTNGTGQVTVLVEEGTYDLKIGEWTTETLDIFENITIRSDHYDMEIIPDSIEIEALSANWQVTSDDVVFVSYTSTFDFEINLDSIKMSGLELTNIACELTDDAEAAVPVGGPDDLYASGNNCELDELLFPYSDWSESFRIPAGVTIPWSIAKFNPEVVLNLSYTETDVVE
;
A
#
# COMPACT_ATOMS: atom_id res chain seq x y z
N MET A 1 -15.24 -93.91 -6.30
CA MET A 1 -15.41 -92.46 -6.61
C MET A 1 -15.14 -91.61 -5.36
N SER A 2 -13.89 -91.53 -4.87
CA SER A 2 -13.57 -90.68 -3.70
C SER A 2 -12.22 -89.96 -3.76
N THR A 3 -11.42 -90.16 -4.82
CA THR A 3 -10.09 -89.55 -4.95
C THR A 3 -10.10 -88.18 -5.62
N SER A 4 -11.06 -87.88 -6.51
CA SER A 4 -11.15 -86.57 -7.18
C SER A 4 -11.72 -85.46 -6.30
N ALA A 5 -12.66 -85.78 -5.39
CA ALA A 5 -13.28 -84.80 -4.50
C ALA A 5 -12.28 -84.20 -3.49
N ASN A 6 -11.36 -85.02 -2.96
CA ASN A 6 -10.35 -84.57 -2.00
C ASN A 6 -9.29 -83.64 -2.64
N SER A 7 -8.97 -83.86 -3.92
CA SER A 7 -8.04 -82.99 -4.67
C SER A 7 -8.63 -81.61 -4.94
N ILE A 8 -9.93 -81.55 -5.28
CA ILE A 8 -10.63 -80.29 -5.51
C ILE A 8 -10.76 -79.50 -4.21
N LEU A 9 -11.09 -80.19 -3.10
CA LEU A 9 -11.21 -79.56 -1.79
C LEU A 9 -9.87 -78.95 -1.32
N LEU A 10 -8.76 -79.66 -1.53
CA LEU A 10 -7.42 -79.18 -1.19
C LEU A 10 -7.02 -77.94 -2.02
N GLN A 11 -7.36 -77.92 -3.31
CA GLN A 11 -7.09 -76.77 -4.18
C GLN A 11 -7.89 -75.53 -3.76
N VAL A 12 -9.17 -75.70 -3.39
CA VAL A 12 -10.01 -74.60 -2.89
C VAL A 12 -9.47 -74.04 -1.57
N VAL A 13 -9.02 -74.90 -0.66
CA VAL A 13 -8.41 -74.45 0.60
C VAL A 13 -7.13 -73.66 0.34
N LEU A 14 -6.24 -74.14 -0.52
CA LEU A 14 -5.00 -73.45 -0.86
C LEU A 14 -5.25 -72.09 -1.53
N LEU A 15 -6.23 -72.01 -2.44
CA LEU A 15 -6.63 -70.76 -3.08
C LEU A 15 -7.17 -69.75 -2.05
N THR A 16 -7.98 -70.23 -1.10
CA THR A 16 -8.56 -69.37 -0.05
C THR A 16 -7.46 -68.83 0.89
N VAL A 17 -6.48 -69.66 1.25
CA VAL A 17 -5.32 -69.23 2.05
C VAL A 17 -4.46 -68.23 1.29
N ALA A 18 -4.23 -68.43 -0.01
CA ALA A 18 -3.49 -67.48 -0.85
C ALA A 18 -4.19 -66.11 -0.95
N ILE A 19 -5.51 -66.10 -1.11
CA ILE A 19 -6.30 -64.86 -1.13
C ILE A 19 -6.24 -64.16 0.22
N LEU A 20 -6.47 -64.88 1.33
CA LEU A 20 -6.47 -64.28 2.67
C LEU A 20 -5.09 -63.72 3.05
N THR A 21 -4.01 -64.43 2.71
CA THR A 21 -2.64 -63.96 2.98
C THR A 21 -2.29 -62.74 2.11
N SER A 22 -2.66 -62.75 0.83
CA SER A 22 -2.44 -61.60 -0.07
C SER A 22 -3.22 -60.37 0.39
N SER A 23 -4.50 -60.54 0.75
CA SER A 23 -5.33 -59.47 1.30
C SER A 23 -4.80 -58.96 2.63
N PHE A 24 -4.30 -59.83 3.51
CA PHE A 24 -3.69 -59.42 4.77
C PHE A 24 -2.42 -58.60 4.55
N VAL A 25 -1.59 -58.98 3.58
CA VAL A 25 -0.36 -58.23 3.23
C VAL A 25 -0.71 -56.87 2.64
N VAL A 26 -1.70 -56.77 1.76
CA VAL A 26 -2.12 -55.50 1.14
C VAL A 26 -2.83 -54.59 2.15
N LEU A 27 -3.70 -55.13 3.01
CA LEU A 27 -4.43 -54.34 4.02
C LEU A 27 -3.55 -53.89 5.20
N ASN A 28 -2.47 -54.63 5.50
CA ASN A 28 -1.52 -54.27 6.56
C ASN A 28 -0.20 -53.72 6.01
N TYR A 29 -0.08 -53.50 4.70
CA TYR A 29 1.07 -52.77 4.19
C TYR A 29 0.94 -51.34 4.70
N PRO A 30 1.87 -50.83 5.51
CA PRO A 30 1.81 -49.44 5.93
C PRO A 30 1.84 -48.60 4.65
N GLU A 31 0.86 -47.70 4.49
CA GLU A 31 0.89 -46.74 3.39
C GLU A 31 2.27 -46.08 3.40
N PRO A 32 3.01 -46.07 2.27
CA PRO A 32 4.25 -45.34 2.20
C PRO A 32 3.91 -43.90 2.54
N LYS A 33 4.36 -43.44 3.71
CA LYS A 33 4.21 -42.04 4.09
C LYS A 33 4.85 -41.23 2.96
N PRO A 34 4.17 -40.20 2.45
CA PRO A 34 4.83 -39.24 1.58
C PRO A 34 6.14 -38.81 2.27
N PRO A 35 7.25 -38.67 1.53
CA PRO A 35 8.44 -38.06 2.10
C PRO A 35 8.01 -36.75 2.76
N GLU A 36 8.43 -36.54 4.00
CA GLU A 36 8.18 -35.27 4.68
C GLU A 36 8.76 -34.16 3.79
N PRO A 37 7.98 -33.12 3.47
CA PRO A 37 8.49 -32.02 2.66
C PRO A 37 9.71 -31.43 3.37
N GLU A 38 10.76 -31.19 2.60
CA GLU A 38 11.95 -30.52 3.11
C GLU A 38 11.54 -29.11 3.53
N LEU A 39 11.62 -28.82 4.84
CA LEU A 39 11.33 -27.49 5.36
C LEU A 39 12.44 -26.56 4.90
N LEU A 40 12.04 -25.45 4.27
CA LEU A 40 12.98 -24.41 3.90
C LEU A 40 13.56 -23.74 5.15
N PRO A 41 14.79 -23.19 5.07
CA PRO A 41 15.36 -22.42 6.17
C PRO A 41 14.45 -21.26 6.59
N MET A 42 14.44 -20.95 7.88
CA MET A 42 13.77 -19.76 8.42
C MET A 42 14.79 -18.64 8.58
N HIS A 43 14.39 -17.42 8.20
CA HIS A 43 15.18 -16.20 8.32
C HIS A 43 14.50 -15.18 9.21
N THR A 44 15.32 -14.48 10.00
CA THR A 44 14.89 -13.37 10.84
C THR A 44 14.93 -12.08 10.02
N ILE A 45 13.78 -11.43 9.90
CA ILE A 45 13.64 -10.15 9.21
C ILE A 45 13.30 -9.09 10.24
N THR A 46 14.15 -8.08 10.34
CA THR A 46 13.89 -6.90 11.17
C THR A 46 13.49 -5.74 10.27
N ILE A 47 12.37 -5.08 10.57
CA ILE A 47 11.94 -3.87 9.87
C ILE A 47 12.02 -2.71 10.86
N GLU A 48 12.69 -1.65 10.44
CA GLU A 48 12.79 -0.36 11.14
C GLU A 48 12.04 0.69 10.33
N THR A 49 11.15 1.45 10.98
CA THR A 49 10.36 2.50 10.35
C THR A 49 10.68 3.86 10.96
N TRP A 50 10.94 4.84 10.11
CA TRP A 50 11.24 6.21 10.49
C TRP A 50 10.37 7.18 9.70
N THR A 51 9.95 8.26 10.36
CA THR A 51 9.29 9.39 9.72
C THR A 51 10.21 10.61 9.79
N HIS A 52 10.30 11.32 8.68
CA HIS A 52 11.12 12.50 8.49
C HIS A 52 10.25 13.71 8.15
N ASP A 53 10.01 14.56 9.15
CA ASP A 53 9.20 15.77 8.96
C ASP A 53 10.08 16.95 8.50
N LYS A 54 9.69 17.58 7.40
CA LYS A 54 10.34 18.78 6.86
C LYS A 54 9.32 19.86 6.53
N ASN A 55 8.83 20.53 7.58
CA ASN A 55 7.91 21.65 7.45
C ASN A 55 8.63 22.98 7.15
N ILE A 56 7.94 23.91 6.51
CA ILE A 56 8.53 25.20 6.13
C ILE A 56 8.83 26.02 7.39
N GLY A 57 10.10 26.40 7.55
CA GLY A 57 10.54 27.23 8.68
C GLY A 57 10.72 26.47 10.00
N GLU A 58 10.45 25.16 10.01
CA GLU A 58 10.71 24.28 11.15
C GLU A 58 12.06 23.56 10.99
N ARG A 59 12.51 22.91 12.06
CA ARG A 59 13.69 22.05 11.99
C ARG A 59 13.29 20.71 11.41
N TYR A 60 14.18 20.13 10.60
CA TYR A 60 14.07 18.74 10.19
C TYR A 60 14.05 17.82 11.42
N VAL A 61 13.02 16.99 11.53
CA VAL A 61 12.84 16.04 12.64
C VAL A 61 12.85 14.63 12.07
N THR A 62 13.46 13.70 12.80
CA THR A 62 13.45 12.28 12.47
C THR A 62 13.02 11.52 13.70
N THR A 63 11.97 10.71 13.56
CA THR A 63 11.37 9.96 14.66
C THR A 63 11.11 8.53 14.26
N PRO A 64 11.36 7.54 15.14
CA PRO A 64 10.97 6.17 14.88
C PRO A 64 9.44 6.05 14.93
N THR A 65 8.85 5.36 13.97
CA THR A 65 7.40 5.33 13.78
C THR A 65 6.80 4.04 14.29
N SER A 66 6.10 4.10 15.43
CA SER A 66 5.42 2.95 16.03
C SER A 66 4.05 2.69 15.43
N GLY A 67 3.56 1.46 15.50
CA GLY A 67 2.19 1.11 15.13
C GLY A 67 1.99 0.86 13.63
N ILE A 68 3.06 0.83 12.85
CA ILE A 68 3.01 0.49 11.43
C ILE A 68 2.80 -1.01 11.28
N ASN A 69 1.77 -1.39 10.53
CA ASN A 69 1.48 -2.79 10.23
C ASN A 69 2.38 -3.28 9.11
N ILE A 70 3.11 -4.36 9.38
CA ILE A 70 3.94 -5.04 8.38
C ILE A 70 3.25 -6.33 7.99
N VAL A 71 3.08 -6.57 6.70
CA VAL A 71 2.43 -7.76 6.16
C VAL A 71 3.28 -8.33 5.05
N PHE A 72 3.64 -9.61 5.17
CA PHE A 72 4.26 -10.37 4.10
C PHE A 72 3.19 -11.22 3.45
N TYR A 73 3.10 -11.15 2.13
CA TYR A 73 2.25 -11.99 1.32
C TYR A 73 3.09 -13.00 0.56
N PHE A 74 2.58 -14.22 0.39
CA PHE A 74 3.25 -15.21 -0.44
C PHE A 74 3.30 -14.75 -1.90
N TRP A 75 4.42 -15.01 -2.55
CA TRP A 75 4.58 -14.85 -3.99
C TRP A 75 4.42 -16.19 -4.71
N ASN A 76 3.83 -16.20 -5.91
CA ASN A 76 3.74 -17.39 -6.77
C ASN A 76 4.19 -17.08 -8.20
N ASP A 77 4.09 -18.07 -9.09
CA ASP A 77 4.53 -17.96 -10.50
C ASP A 77 3.85 -16.83 -11.30
N ILE A 78 2.74 -16.28 -10.80
CA ILE A 78 1.94 -15.24 -11.45
C ILE A 78 2.15 -13.86 -10.77
N GLY A 79 2.67 -13.84 -9.53
CA GLY A 79 2.95 -12.62 -8.78
C GLY A 79 2.61 -12.73 -7.28
N ALA A 80 2.45 -11.59 -6.63
CA ALA A 80 1.94 -11.50 -5.26
C ALA A 80 0.56 -12.17 -5.14
N THR A 81 0.32 -12.80 -3.99
CA THR A 81 -0.97 -13.40 -3.65
C THR A 81 -1.63 -12.65 -2.50
N ASP A 82 -2.94 -12.83 -2.30
CA ASP A 82 -3.62 -12.28 -1.11
C ASP A 82 -3.38 -13.12 0.16
N SER A 83 -2.55 -14.18 0.07
CA SER A 83 -2.30 -15.08 1.19
C SER A 83 -1.18 -14.52 2.06
N ILE A 84 -1.53 -14.16 3.30
CA ILE A 84 -0.59 -13.67 4.30
C ILE A 84 0.32 -14.81 4.77
N ALA A 85 1.63 -14.56 4.72
CA ALA A 85 2.67 -15.44 5.28
C ALA A 85 2.94 -15.08 6.75
N VAL A 86 3.21 -13.80 7.03
CA VAL A 86 3.45 -13.31 8.39
C VAL A 86 3.00 -11.86 8.52
N THR A 87 2.65 -11.46 9.74
CA THR A 87 2.35 -10.07 10.08
C THR A 87 3.10 -9.65 11.33
N GLY A 88 3.29 -8.34 11.46
CA GLY A 88 3.83 -7.71 12.64
C GLY A 88 3.38 -6.27 12.75
N THR A 89 3.63 -5.65 13.89
CA THR A 89 3.39 -4.22 14.10
C THR A 89 4.61 -3.63 14.78
N THR A 90 5.08 -2.47 14.29
CA THR A 90 6.25 -1.81 14.85
C THR A 90 6.00 -1.33 16.28
N ASN A 91 6.99 -1.56 17.15
CA ASN A 91 6.93 -1.23 18.56
C ASN A 91 7.22 0.27 18.80
N GLY A 92 7.31 0.68 20.07
CA GLY A 92 7.61 2.08 20.45
C GLY A 92 8.98 2.62 20.00
N THR A 93 9.86 1.77 19.46
CA THR A 93 11.14 2.18 18.83
C THR A 93 11.08 2.08 17.31
N GLY A 94 9.90 1.93 16.71
CA GLY A 94 9.73 1.81 15.26
C GLY A 94 10.24 0.49 14.70
N GLN A 95 10.39 -0.55 15.51
CA GLN A 95 10.96 -1.82 15.06
C GLN A 95 9.96 -2.97 15.17
N VAL A 96 10.01 -3.90 14.22
CA VAL A 96 9.38 -5.22 14.32
C VAL A 96 10.34 -6.29 13.83
N THR A 97 10.22 -7.50 14.37
CA THR A 97 10.99 -8.65 13.91
C THR A 97 10.04 -9.81 13.65
N VAL A 98 10.15 -10.39 12.46
CA VAL A 98 9.35 -11.51 12.00
C VAL A 98 10.25 -12.65 11.56
N LEU A 99 9.69 -13.86 11.54
CA LEU A 99 10.34 -15.05 11.03
C LEU A 99 9.58 -15.50 9.78
N VAL A 100 10.31 -15.68 8.69
CA VAL A 100 9.78 -16.11 7.39
C VAL A 100 10.62 -17.23 6.83
N GLU A 101 10.01 -18.09 6.03
CA GLU A 101 10.73 -19.13 5.29
C GLU A 101 11.56 -18.49 4.16
N GLU A 102 12.59 -19.18 3.68
CA GLU A 102 13.32 -18.79 2.47
C GLU A 102 12.35 -18.72 1.27
N GLY A 103 12.39 -17.63 0.52
CA GLY A 103 11.50 -17.42 -0.63
C GLY A 103 11.27 -15.97 -1.03
N THR A 104 10.44 -15.78 -2.04
CA THR A 104 10.01 -14.46 -2.52
C THR A 104 8.68 -14.08 -1.85
N TYR A 105 8.58 -12.83 -1.40
CA TYR A 105 7.40 -12.28 -0.74
C TYR A 105 7.08 -10.89 -1.28
N ASP A 106 5.82 -10.50 -1.11
CA ASP A 106 5.41 -9.10 -1.24
C ASP A 106 5.28 -8.50 0.16
N LEU A 107 6.09 -7.48 0.46
CA LEU A 107 6.18 -6.80 1.74
C LEU A 107 5.37 -5.51 1.69
N LYS A 108 4.25 -5.47 2.40
CA LYS A 108 3.49 -4.23 2.64
C LYS A 108 3.92 -3.59 3.96
N ILE A 109 4.36 -2.34 3.91
CA ILE A 109 4.74 -1.51 5.07
C ILE A 109 3.67 -0.44 5.27
N GLY A 110 2.72 -0.67 6.18
CA GLY A 110 1.60 0.24 6.41
C GLY A 110 0.87 0.58 5.11
N GLU A 111 0.56 1.86 4.93
CA GLU A 111 0.13 2.40 3.62
C GLU A 111 1.28 3.13 2.90
N TRP A 112 2.53 2.94 3.37
CA TRP A 112 3.69 3.69 2.88
C TRP A 112 4.25 3.17 1.57
N THR A 113 4.39 1.85 1.47
CA THR A 113 4.90 1.18 0.27
C THR A 113 4.59 -0.31 0.28
N THR A 114 4.69 -0.91 -0.90
CA THR A 114 4.70 -2.35 -1.12
C THR A 114 5.94 -2.71 -1.95
N GLU A 115 6.77 -3.62 -1.44
CA GLU A 115 8.04 -4.01 -2.04
C GLU A 115 8.10 -5.53 -2.27
N THR A 116 8.61 -5.95 -3.43
CA THR A 116 8.92 -7.37 -3.66
C THR A 116 10.29 -7.71 -3.10
N LEU A 117 10.37 -8.76 -2.27
CA LEU A 117 11.55 -9.10 -1.51
C LEU A 117 11.91 -10.59 -1.66
N ASP A 118 13.17 -10.85 -2.00
CA ASP A 118 13.75 -12.19 -2.00
C ASP A 118 14.52 -12.42 -0.69
N ILE A 119 14.15 -13.46 0.05
CA ILE A 119 14.68 -13.76 1.37
C ILE A 119 15.47 -15.06 1.34
N PHE A 120 16.78 -14.95 1.54
CA PHE A 120 17.75 -16.05 1.58
C PHE A 120 18.69 -15.99 2.79
N GLU A 121 18.61 -14.91 3.57
CA GLU A 121 19.36 -14.73 4.80
C GLU A 121 18.63 -13.79 5.76
N ASN A 122 19.18 -13.62 6.96
CA ASN A 122 18.65 -12.63 7.89
C ASN A 122 18.97 -11.23 7.37
N ILE A 123 17.96 -10.37 7.31
CA ILE A 123 18.12 -9.00 6.81
C ILE A 123 17.44 -8.00 7.73
N THR A 124 17.99 -6.79 7.78
CA THR A 124 17.33 -5.64 8.38
C THR A 124 16.92 -4.69 7.27
N ILE A 125 15.66 -4.30 7.26
CA ILE A 125 15.08 -3.37 6.32
C ILE A 125 14.80 -2.08 7.08
N ARG A 126 15.30 -0.95 6.57
CA ARG A 126 14.94 0.38 7.05
C ARG A 126 14.02 1.03 6.03
N SER A 127 12.86 1.48 6.49
CA SER A 127 11.88 2.22 5.69
C SER A 127 11.75 3.62 6.26
N ASP A 128 12.14 4.59 5.46
CA ASP A 128 12.20 6.01 5.77
C ASP A 128 11.07 6.71 5.01
N HIS A 129 10.03 7.13 5.74
CA HIS A 129 8.91 7.90 5.21
C HIS A 129 9.17 9.39 5.38
N TYR A 130 9.06 10.16 4.32
CA TYR A 130 9.32 11.60 4.33
C TYR A 130 8.01 12.34 4.17
N ASP A 131 7.70 13.20 5.13
CA ASP A 131 6.56 14.12 5.12
C ASP A 131 7.09 15.55 5.00
N MET A 132 6.73 16.27 3.94
CA MET A 132 7.33 17.56 3.67
C MET A 132 6.38 18.63 3.15
N GLU A 133 6.66 19.86 3.58
CA GLU A 133 5.99 21.05 3.10
C GLU A 133 6.83 21.76 2.04
N ILE A 134 6.20 22.13 0.94
CA ILE A 134 6.82 22.94 -0.10
C ILE A 134 5.93 24.11 -0.51
N ILE A 135 6.57 25.16 -1.03
CA ILE A 135 5.88 26.30 -1.61
C ILE A 135 5.66 25.99 -3.09
N PRO A 136 4.43 26.10 -3.62
CA PRO A 136 4.16 25.90 -5.04
C PRO A 136 4.88 26.94 -5.91
N ASP A 137 5.07 26.64 -7.19
CA ASP A 137 5.78 27.51 -8.13
C ASP A 137 4.98 28.77 -8.46
N SER A 138 3.66 28.62 -8.61
CA SER A 138 2.77 29.74 -8.89
C SER A 138 1.39 29.51 -8.30
N ILE A 139 0.78 30.62 -7.87
CA ILE A 139 -0.54 30.69 -7.27
C ILE A 139 -1.28 31.84 -7.94
N GLU A 140 -2.44 31.56 -8.51
CA GLU A 140 -3.34 32.56 -9.08
C GLU A 140 -4.68 32.53 -8.34
N ILE A 141 -5.13 33.68 -7.84
CA ILE A 141 -6.41 33.80 -7.14
C ILE A 141 -7.43 34.34 -8.14
N GLU A 142 -8.34 33.48 -8.58
CA GLU A 142 -9.25 33.75 -9.70
C GLU A 142 -10.48 34.57 -9.27
N ALA A 143 -10.90 34.43 -8.01
CA ALA A 143 -12.03 35.15 -7.44
C ALA A 143 -11.61 35.86 -6.15
N LEU A 144 -12.07 37.09 -5.99
CA LEU A 144 -11.97 37.84 -4.74
C LEU A 144 -13.37 38.18 -4.27
N SER A 145 -13.64 37.94 -3.00
CA SER A 145 -14.89 38.36 -2.39
C SER A 145 -15.02 39.89 -2.30
N ALA A 146 -16.24 40.33 -1.97
CA ALA A 146 -16.51 41.75 -1.76
C ALA A 146 -15.54 42.32 -0.71
N ASN A 147 -14.88 43.43 -1.07
CA ASN A 147 -13.87 44.17 -0.29
C ASN A 147 -12.38 43.80 -0.53
N TRP A 148 -12.02 43.17 -1.65
CA TRP A 148 -10.61 42.84 -1.97
C TRP A 148 -9.98 42.00 -0.87
N GLN A 149 -10.66 40.93 -0.50
CA GLN A 149 -10.17 39.94 0.46
C GLN A 149 -10.29 38.57 -0.17
N VAL A 150 -9.41 37.70 0.25
CA VAL A 150 -9.44 36.28 -0.04
C VAL A 150 -10.20 35.62 1.11
N THR A 151 -11.32 34.99 0.81
CA THR A 151 -12.21 34.38 1.81
C THR A 151 -12.65 32.99 1.38
N SER A 152 -13.42 32.32 2.24
CA SER A 152 -14.12 31.08 1.89
C SER A 152 -14.76 31.17 0.50
N ASP A 153 -14.72 30.06 -0.23
CA ASP A 153 -15.32 29.84 -1.56
C ASP A 153 -14.64 30.57 -2.73
N ASP A 154 -13.71 31.50 -2.45
CA ASP A 154 -12.81 32.02 -3.48
C ASP A 154 -11.97 30.88 -4.06
N VAL A 155 -11.61 31.01 -5.34
CA VAL A 155 -10.88 29.98 -6.08
C VAL A 155 -9.42 30.37 -6.21
N VAL A 156 -8.55 29.39 -5.96
CA VAL A 156 -7.11 29.48 -6.15
C VAL A 156 -6.64 28.40 -7.10
N PHE A 157 -5.96 28.79 -8.15
CA PHE A 157 -5.23 27.92 -9.05
C PHE A 157 -3.79 27.77 -8.55
N VAL A 158 -3.34 26.53 -8.39
CA VAL A 158 -2.02 26.21 -7.85
C VAL A 158 -1.27 25.38 -8.88
N SER A 159 0.02 25.67 -9.06
CA SER A 159 0.88 24.93 -9.97
C SER A 159 2.22 24.62 -9.32
N TYR A 160 2.76 23.46 -9.64
CA TYR A 160 4.02 22.94 -9.13
C TYR A 160 4.69 22.01 -10.12
N THR A 161 6.00 22.13 -10.23
CA THR A 161 6.87 21.29 -11.03
C THR A 161 7.66 20.39 -10.10
N SER A 162 7.48 19.07 -10.22
CA SER A 162 8.28 18.13 -9.44
C SER A 162 9.77 18.33 -9.72
N THR A 163 10.59 18.31 -8.67
CA THR A 163 12.07 18.37 -8.80
C THR A 163 12.73 17.03 -8.48
N PHE A 164 11.92 16.02 -8.17
CA PHE A 164 12.35 14.67 -7.83
C PHE A 164 12.61 13.85 -9.10
N ASP A 165 13.56 12.92 -9.01
CA ASP A 165 13.87 11.92 -10.03
C ASP A 165 13.03 10.64 -9.89
N PHE A 166 12.14 10.60 -8.90
CA PHE A 166 11.19 9.51 -8.61
C PHE A 166 9.77 10.07 -8.39
N GLU A 167 8.80 9.16 -8.34
CA GLU A 167 7.39 9.48 -8.10
C GLU A 167 7.16 9.81 -6.62
N ILE A 168 6.37 10.85 -6.34
CA ILE A 168 6.02 11.27 -4.98
C ILE A 168 4.52 11.49 -4.89
N ASN A 169 3.97 11.42 -3.68
CA ASN A 169 2.55 11.71 -3.45
C ASN A 169 2.36 13.18 -3.06
N LEU A 170 1.28 13.77 -3.55
CA LEU A 170 0.73 15.04 -3.10
C LEU A 170 -0.48 14.74 -2.22
N ASP A 171 -0.29 14.82 -0.90
CA ASP A 171 -1.28 14.36 0.09
C ASP A 171 -2.29 15.44 0.46
N SER A 172 -1.92 16.71 0.36
CA SER A 172 -2.84 17.82 0.62
C SER A 172 -2.24 19.17 0.25
N ILE A 173 -3.12 20.17 0.15
CA ILE A 173 -2.74 21.57 -0.02
C ILE A 173 -3.41 22.37 1.06
N LYS A 174 -2.65 23.23 1.72
CA LYS A 174 -3.13 24.05 2.83
C LYS A 174 -2.97 25.52 2.51
N MET A 175 -3.92 26.34 2.94
CA MET A 175 -3.82 27.78 2.96
C MET A 175 -4.04 28.28 4.39
N SER A 176 -3.07 29.02 4.92
CA SER A 176 -3.06 29.45 6.34
C SER A 176 -3.31 28.29 7.32
N GLY A 177 -2.77 27.10 7.01
CA GLY A 177 -2.89 25.89 7.83
C GLY A 177 -4.20 25.12 7.71
N LEU A 178 -5.13 25.55 6.83
CA LEU A 178 -6.38 24.85 6.56
C LEU A 178 -6.34 24.20 5.18
N GLU A 179 -6.79 22.95 5.07
CA GLU A 179 -6.80 22.20 3.82
C GLU A 179 -7.78 22.80 2.79
N LEU A 180 -7.31 22.94 1.56
CA LEU A 180 -8.10 23.42 0.44
C LEU A 180 -8.95 22.29 -0.14
N THR A 181 -10.12 22.62 -0.67
CA THR A 181 -11.04 21.64 -1.27
C THR A 181 -10.91 21.66 -2.78
N ASN A 182 -10.70 20.49 -3.42
CA ASN A 182 -10.67 20.40 -4.88
C ASN A 182 -12.04 20.78 -5.49
N ILE A 183 -12.05 21.63 -6.53
CA ILE A 183 -13.29 22.11 -7.16
C ILE A 183 -14.07 20.99 -7.85
N ALA A 184 -13.39 19.97 -8.39
CA ALA A 184 -14.02 18.84 -9.06
C ALA A 184 -14.91 17.99 -8.11
N CYS A 185 -14.80 18.22 -6.80
CA CYS A 185 -15.49 17.48 -5.75
C CYS A 185 -16.81 18.11 -5.30
N GLU A 186 -17.24 19.21 -5.93
CA GLU A 186 -18.55 19.82 -5.66
C GLU A 186 -19.65 18.94 -6.29
N LEU A 187 -20.09 17.92 -5.54
CA LEU A 187 -21.41 17.34 -5.75
C LEU A 187 -22.39 18.49 -5.63
N THR A 188 -23.07 18.81 -6.73
CA THR A 188 -24.19 19.74 -6.72
C THR A 188 -25.24 19.18 -5.76
N ASP A 189 -25.27 19.70 -4.52
CA ASP A 189 -26.36 19.44 -3.58
C ASP A 189 -27.71 20.00 -4.09
N ASP A 190 -27.69 20.77 -5.19
CA ASP A 190 -28.86 21.11 -5.99
C ASP A 190 -29.17 20.00 -7.00
N ALA A 191 -29.73 18.91 -6.48
CA ALA A 191 -30.49 17.95 -7.26
C ALA A 191 -31.82 18.56 -7.76
N GLU A 192 -31.77 19.67 -8.48
CA GLU A 192 -32.74 20.04 -9.53
C GLU A 192 -32.01 20.82 -10.62
N ALA A 193 -31.43 20.06 -11.57
CA ALA A 193 -30.89 20.52 -12.86
C ALA A 193 -29.45 21.09 -12.89
N ALA A 194 -28.46 20.24 -12.58
CA ALA A 194 -27.11 20.43 -13.10
C ALA A 194 -26.84 19.42 -14.25
N VAL A 195 -26.70 19.96 -15.46
CA VAL A 195 -26.17 19.22 -16.61
C VAL A 195 -24.65 19.10 -16.39
N PRO A 196 -24.03 17.92 -16.59
CA PRO A 196 -22.58 17.80 -16.50
C PRO A 196 -21.94 18.72 -17.54
N VAL A 197 -21.10 19.66 -17.10
CA VAL A 197 -20.14 20.30 -17.99
C VAL A 197 -18.95 19.34 -18.13
N GLY A 198 -19.15 18.33 -18.95
CA GLY A 198 -18.16 17.29 -19.26
C GLY A 198 -18.71 16.47 -20.41
N GLY A 199 -18.04 16.53 -21.56
CA GLY A 199 -18.45 15.80 -22.76
C GLY A 199 -18.45 14.29 -22.54
N PRO A 200 -19.06 13.51 -23.45
CA PRO A 200 -19.23 12.06 -23.32
C PRO A 200 -17.93 11.22 -23.37
N ASP A 201 -16.75 11.85 -23.33
CA ASP A 201 -15.44 11.19 -23.35
C ASP A 201 -14.86 10.97 -21.93
N ASP A 202 -15.50 11.45 -20.87
CA ASP A 202 -14.95 11.41 -19.50
C ASP A 202 -15.34 10.16 -18.70
N LEU A 203 -15.77 9.10 -19.38
CA LEU A 203 -16.11 7.80 -18.80
C LEU A 203 -14.89 7.02 -18.24
N TYR A 204 -13.70 7.62 -18.31
CA TYR A 204 -12.43 7.07 -17.79
C TYR A 204 -11.70 8.02 -16.83
N ALA A 205 -12.26 9.17 -16.46
CA ALA A 205 -11.72 9.93 -15.33
C ALA A 205 -11.93 9.09 -14.06
N SER A 206 -10.81 8.63 -13.51
CA SER A 206 -10.69 8.02 -12.19
C SER A 206 -11.57 8.77 -11.19
N GLY A 207 -12.34 8.00 -10.42
CA GLY A 207 -13.39 8.50 -9.55
C GLY A 207 -12.98 9.69 -8.69
N ASN A 208 -13.92 10.60 -8.48
CA ASN A 208 -13.82 11.75 -7.60
C ASN A 208 -13.32 11.33 -6.20
N ASN A 209 -12.00 11.31 -6.00
CA ASN A 209 -11.40 11.21 -4.69
C ASN A 209 -11.32 12.65 -4.16
N CYS A 210 -12.14 12.97 -3.17
CA CYS A 210 -12.18 14.30 -2.57
C CYS A 210 -11.00 14.56 -1.62
N GLU A 211 -10.28 13.50 -1.25
CA GLU A 211 -8.98 13.57 -0.60
C GLU A 211 -7.93 13.65 -1.72
N LEU A 212 -7.12 14.71 -1.70
CA LEU A 212 -6.04 14.89 -2.66
C LEU A 212 -4.97 13.84 -2.33
N ASP A 213 -4.91 12.78 -3.13
CA ASP A 213 -3.90 11.72 -3.03
C ASP A 213 -3.45 11.44 -4.46
N GLU A 214 -2.61 12.35 -4.97
CA GLU A 214 -2.20 12.37 -6.36
C GLU A 214 -0.71 12.08 -6.51
N LEU A 215 -0.40 11.15 -7.42
CA LEU A 215 0.98 10.78 -7.72
C LEU A 215 1.59 11.80 -8.70
N LEU A 216 2.64 12.48 -8.27
CA LEU A 216 3.42 13.39 -9.10
C LEU A 216 4.60 12.64 -9.71
N PHE A 217 4.69 12.66 -11.03
CA PHE A 217 5.77 12.01 -11.77
C PHE A 217 7.09 12.81 -11.69
N PRO A 218 8.24 12.15 -11.93
CA PRO A 218 9.54 12.80 -11.97
C PRO A 218 9.56 13.95 -12.99
N TYR A 219 9.99 15.14 -12.54
CA TYR A 219 10.12 16.33 -13.39
C TYR A 219 8.86 16.74 -14.17
N SER A 220 7.66 16.34 -13.73
CA SER A 220 6.41 16.72 -14.38
C SER A 220 5.82 17.99 -13.79
N ASP A 221 5.16 18.76 -14.65
CA ASP A 221 4.31 19.88 -14.25
C ASP A 221 2.95 19.34 -13.78
N TRP A 222 2.47 19.87 -12.66
CA TRP A 222 1.14 19.62 -12.10
C TRP A 222 0.45 20.94 -11.80
N SER A 223 -0.86 21.00 -12.00
CA SER A 223 -1.65 22.17 -11.66
C SER A 223 -3.14 21.87 -11.52
N GLU A 224 -3.79 22.47 -10.53
CA GLU A 224 -5.21 22.24 -10.26
C GLU A 224 -5.84 23.44 -9.53
N SER A 225 -7.16 23.57 -9.59
CA SER A 225 -7.92 24.62 -8.91
C SER A 225 -8.62 24.13 -7.64
N PHE A 226 -8.55 24.93 -6.59
CA PHE A 226 -9.11 24.63 -5.29
C PHE A 226 -9.98 25.77 -4.75
N ARG A 227 -10.96 25.43 -3.93
CA ARG A 227 -11.73 26.38 -3.12
C ARG A 227 -11.07 26.58 -1.77
N ILE A 228 -11.12 27.82 -1.32
CA ILE A 228 -10.66 28.22 -0.01
C ILE A 228 -11.67 27.77 1.06
N PRO A 229 -11.22 27.08 2.13
CA PRO A 229 -12.10 26.56 3.15
C PRO A 229 -12.66 27.67 4.03
N ALA A 230 -13.74 27.36 4.74
CA ALA A 230 -14.28 28.23 5.75
C ALA A 230 -13.24 28.54 6.85
N GLY A 231 -13.17 29.81 7.27
CA GLY A 231 -12.24 30.25 8.32
C GLY A 231 -11.00 30.97 7.79
N VAL A 232 -10.72 30.92 6.50
CA VAL A 232 -9.68 31.75 5.86
C VAL A 232 -10.25 33.13 5.54
N THR A 233 -9.55 34.18 5.96
CA THR A 233 -9.86 35.57 5.60
C THR A 233 -8.56 36.37 5.57
N ILE A 234 -8.08 36.67 4.36
CA ILE A 234 -6.80 37.35 4.16
C ILE A 234 -7.03 38.58 3.28
N PRO A 235 -6.63 39.80 3.73
CA PRO A 235 -6.67 40.97 2.86
C PRO A 235 -5.85 40.78 1.59
N TRP A 236 -6.36 41.22 0.43
CA TRP A 236 -5.64 41.13 -0.85
C TRP A 236 -4.26 41.79 -0.82
N SER A 237 -4.09 42.83 0.01
CA SER A 237 -2.80 43.48 0.20
C SER A 237 -1.69 42.55 0.71
N ILE A 238 -2.07 41.46 1.38
CA ILE A 238 -1.18 40.43 1.91
C ILE A 238 -1.15 39.24 0.95
N ALA A 239 -2.32 38.71 0.57
CA ALA A 239 -2.43 37.48 -0.21
C ALA A 239 -1.69 37.53 -1.56
N LYS A 240 -1.64 38.69 -2.22
CA LYS A 240 -0.92 38.85 -3.50
C LYS A 240 0.61 38.71 -3.41
N PHE A 241 1.16 38.72 -2.19
CA PHE A 241 2.61 38.63 -1.95
C PHE A 241 2.99 37.41 -1.12
N ASN A 242 2.11 36.99 -0.21
CA ASN A 242 2.27 35.78 0.56
C ASN A 242 0.89 35.15 0.76
N PRO A 243 0.46 34.30 -0.17
CA PRO A 243 -0.84 33.62 -0.06
C PRO A 243 -0.84 32.54 1.03
N GLU A 244 0.29 32.25 1.69
CA GLU A 244 0.39 31.23 2.74
C GLU A 244 -0.11 29.84 2.29
N VAL A 245 0.08 29.52 1.01
CA VAL A 245 -0.25 28.22 0.44
C VAL A 245 0.96 27.31 0.49
N VAL A 246 0.73 26.08 0.94
CA VAL A 246 1.73 25.03 1.13
C VAL A 246 1.20 23.73 0.55
N LEU A 247 2.06 22.99 -0.16
CA LEU A 247 1.78 21.62 -0.59
C LEU A 247 2.43 20.67 0.42
N ASN A 248 1.69 19.65 0.86
CA ASN A 248 2.22 18.54 1.63
C ASN A 248 2.48 17.39 0.67
N LEU A 249 3.73 16.93 0.66
CA LEU A 249 4.17 15.82 -0.16
C LEU A 249 4.70 14.70 0.73
N SER A 250 4.50 13.46 0.29
CA SER A 250 5.06 12.29 0.93
C SER A 250 5.75 11.34 -0.05
N TYR A 251 6.78 10.65 0.43
CA TYR A 251 7.38 9.51 -0.27
C TYR A 251 8.09 8.59 0.72
N THR A 252 8.35 7.36 0.29
CA THR A 252 8.99 6.34 1.13
C THR A 252 10.22 5.79 0.43
N GLU A 253 11.33 5.75 1.14
CA GLU A 253 12.56 5.06 0.73
C GLU A 253 12.71 3.79 1.57
N THR A 254 13.07 2.67 0.93
CA THR A 254 13.30 1.40 1.62
C THR A 254 14.68 0.87 1.27
N ASP A 255 15.51 0.63 2.29
CA ASP A 255 16.88 0.15 2.17
C ASP A 255 17.10 -1.13 2.97
N VAL A 256 18.02 -1.98 2.50
CA VAL A 256 18.57 -3.09 3.31
C VAL A 256 19.80 -2.59 4.06
N VAL A 257 19.80 -2.74 5.38
CA VAL A 257 20.90 -2.33 6.27
C VAL A 257 21.68 -3.57 6.69
N GLU A 258 22.98 -3.58 6.37
CA GLU A 258 23.95 -4.62 6.80
C GLU A 258 24.30 -4.55 8.29
#